data_AF-A0A4R4QKG6-F1
#
_entry.id   AF-A0A4R4QKG6-F1
#
_cell.length_a   1.000
_cell.length_b   1.000
_cell.length_c   1.000
_cell.angle_alpha   90.00
_cell.angle_beta   90.00
_cell.angle_gamma   90.00
#
_symmetry.space_group_name_H-M   'P 1'
#
loop_
_entity.id
_entity.type
_entity.pdbx_description
1 polymer ?
#
loop_
_entity_poly.entity_id
_entity_poly.type
_entity_poly.pdbx_seq_one_letter_code
_entity_poly.pdbx_strand_id
1 'polypeptide(L)'
;MKFELDEPRVLFCGSRRWPWPRTVEAVLDRLATRHGDRLVVIEGAATGADQAAHQWCERRGLSDDRHRCHPVDWRAERRARPKDWRMAGPDRNTRMLLQDRPQLIVAFHDHFVLASGGTSDMALRGLLREVPVWLTPGENPLVGRWLTLDLFPQQRSDRVRRELDAADAA
;
A
#
# COMPACT_ATOMS: atom_id res chain seq x y z
N MET A 1 -19.44 3.12 -13.85
CA MET A 1 -18.74 4.32 -13.34
C MET A 1 -17.28 4.22 -13.75
N LYS A 2 -16.77 5.13 -14.57
CA LYS A 2 -15.33 5.19 -14.88
C LYS A 2 -14.67 6.02 -13.79
N PHE A 3 -13.90 5.37 -12.92
CA PHE A 3 -13.05 6.05 -11.95
C PHE A 3 -11.87 6.66 -12.72
N GLU A 4 -11.65 7.97 -12.58
CA GLU A 4 -10.50 8.68 -13.11
C GLU A 4 -9.71 9.23 -11.92
N LEU A 5 -8.38 9.12 -12.00
CA LEU A 5 -7.48 9.69 -11.01
C LEU A 5 -6.94 11.00 -11.58
N ASP A 6 -7.29 12.12 -10.94
CA ASP A 6 -6.81 13.44 -11.33
C ASP A 6 -5.29 13.56 -11.14
N GLU A 7 -4.78 12.99 -10.04
CA GLU A 7 -3.35 12.78 -9.80
C GLU A 7 -3.13 11.27 -9.56
N PRO A 8 -2.67 10.51 -10.55
CA PRO A 8 -2.61 9.05 -10.48
C PRO A 8 -1.46 8.55 -9.60
N ARG A 9 -1.59 8.79 -8.30
CA ARG A 9 -0.70 8.37 -7.23
C ARG A 9 -1.28 7.10 -6.62
N VAL A 10 -0.68 5.96 -6.94
CA VAL A 10 -1.22 4.65 -6.59
C VAL A 10 -0.25 3.96 -5.65
N LEU A 11 -0.75 3.57 -4.48
CA LEU A 11 0.00 2.84 -3.48
C LEU A 11 -0.21 1.34 -3.64
N PHE A 12 0.89 0.61 -3.75
CA PHE A 12 0.94 -0.83 -3.86
C PHE A 12 1.42 -1.42 -2.55
N CYS A 13 0.68 -2.40 -2.04
CA CYS A 13 1.08 -3.15 -0.86
C CYS A 13 0.59 -4.59 -0.96
N GLY A 14 1.13 -5.49 -0.15
CA GLY A 14 0.62 -6.84 -0.14
C GLY A 14 1.35 -7.84 0.73
N SER A 15 1.04 -9.10 0.49
CA SER A 15 1.67 -10.23 1.17
C SER A 15 3.18 -10.23 0.90
N ARG A 16 3.95 -10.45 1.97
CA ARG A 16 5.41 -10.65 1.88
C ARG A 16 5.83 -11.91 1.14
N ARG A 17 4.87 -12.80 0.88
CA ARG A 17 5.01 -14.09 0.19
C ARG A 17 4.11 -14.15 -1.05
N TRP A 18 3.73 -13.00 -1.61
CA TRP A 18 2.90 -12.95 -2.80
C TRP A 18 3.51 -13.78 -3.94
N PRO A 19 2.83 -14.83 -4.44
CA PRO A 19 3.46 -15.78 -5.36
C PRO A 19 3.37 -15.37 -6.84
N TRP A 20 2.56 -14.35 -7.18
CA TRP A 20 2.29 -13.95 -8.55
C TRP A 20 2.78 -12.53 -8.86
N PRO A 21 4.10 -12.27 -8.94
CA PRO A 21 4.63 -10.94 -9.24
C PRO A 21 4.09 -10.38 -10.57
N ARG A 22 3.82 -11.25 -11.55
CA ARG A 22 3.21 -10.88 -12.83
C ARG A 22 1.83 -10.23 -12.70
N THR A 23 1.06 -10.56 -11.67
CA THR A 23 -0.22 -9.91 -11.40
C THR A 23 -0.02 -8.45 -11.00
N VAL A 24 1.00 -8.16 -10.18
CA VAL A 24 1.35 -6.78 -9.79
C VAL A 24 1.78 -5.99 -11.02
N GLU A 25 2.68 -6.57 -11.83
CA GLU A 25 3.16 -5.97 -13.07
C GLU A 25 2.03 -5.70 -14.06
N ALA A 26 1.09 -6.64 -14.24
CA ALA A 26 -0.04 -6.46 -15.15
C ALA A 26 -0.99 -5.34 -14.71
N VAL A 27 -1.19 -5.14 -13.41
CA VAL A 27 -1.96 -4.00 -12.89
C VAL A 27 -1.21 -2.69 -13.14
N LEU A 28 0.10 -2.66 -12.87
CA LEU A 28 0.95 -1.51 -13.15
C LEU A 28 0.99 -1.16 -14.63
N ASP A 29 1.11 -2.14 -15.53
CA ASP A 29 1.10 -1.92 -16.98
C ASP A 29 -0.22 -1.28 -17.43
N ARG A 30 -1.37 -1.73 -16.90
CA ARG A 30 -2.67 -1.11 -17.21
C ARG A 30 -2.76 0.34 -16.73
N LEU A 31 -2.27 0.62 -15.52
CA LEU A 31 -2.22 1.97 -14.97
C LEU A 31 -1.27 2.86 -15.79
N ALA A 32 -0.11 2.34 -16.19
CA ALA A 32 0.86 3.05 -17.01
C ALA A 32 0.32 3.32 -18.42
N THR A 33 -0.38 2.37 -19.04
CA THR A 33 -1.08 2.59 -20.31
C THR A 33 -2.13 3.67 -20.18
N ARG A 34 -2.85 3.72 -19.06
CA ARG A 34 -3.92 4.70 -18.84
C ARG A 34 -3.41 6.10 -18.52
N HIS A 35 -2.39 6.20 -17.68
CA HIS A 35 -1.96 7.47 -17.07
C HIS A 35 -0.64 8.00 -17.62
N GLY A 36 0.13 7.17 -18.33
CA GLY A 36 1.41 7.53 -18.93
C GLY A 36 2.40 8.05 -17.87
N ASP A 37 3.07 9.15 -18.20
CA ASP A 37 4.09 9.74 -17.34
C ASP A 37 3.57 10.40 -16.06
N ARG A 38 2.25 10.54 -15.93
CA ARG A 38 1.64 11.06 -14.71
C ARG A 38 1.58 10.03 -13.58
N LEU A 39 1.71 8.74 -13.89
CA LEU A 39 1.60 7.67 -12.88
C LEU A 39 2.74 7.78 -11.87
N VAL A 40 2.37 7.91 -10.60
CA VAL A 40 3.27 7.81 -9.44
C VAL A 40 2.97 6.50 -8.72
N VAL A 41 3.99 5.66 -8.57
CA VAL A 41 3.94 4.37 -7.88
C VAL A 41 4.52 4.53 -6.49
N ILE A 42 3.75 4.19 -5.46
CA ILE A 42 4.18 4.26 -4.05
C ILE A 42 4.24 2.85 -3.49
N GLU A 43 5.34 2.46 -2.85
CA GLU A 43 5.53 1.11 -2.29
C GLU A 43 6.46 1.10 -1.07
N GLY A 44 6.45 -0.01 -0.33
CA GLY A 44 7.01 -0.13 1.01
C GLY A 44 8.34 -0.86 1.17
N ALA A 45 9.02 -1.16 0.06
CA ALA A 45 10.25 -1.94 -0.07
C ALA A 45 10.25 -3.27 0.70
N ALA A 46 9.08 -3.90 0.83
CA ALA A 46 8.97 -5.24 1.42
C ALA A 46 9.17 -6.33 0.36
N THR A 47 9.44 -7.57 0.79
CA THR A 47 9.42 -8.72 -0.13
C THR A 47 8.01 -8.99 -0.68
N GLY A 48 7.90 -9.77 -1.74
CA GLY A 48 6.61 -10.16 -2.31
C GLY A 48 5.99 -9.05 -3.17
N ALA A 49 4.80 -8.60 -2.82
CA ALA A 49 4.05 -7.65 -3.66
C ALA A 49 4.76 -6.31 -3.85
N ASP A 50 5.26 -5.69 -2.77
CA ASP A 50 6.01 -4.43 -2.82
C ASP A 50 7.26 -4.58 -3.69
N GLN A 51 8.02 -5.69 -3.54
CA GLN A 51 9.19 -6.00 -4.37
C GLN A 51 8.84 -6.12 -5.86
N ALA A 52 7.70 -6.73 -6.22
CA ALA A 52 7.29 -6.82 -7.61
C ALA A 52 6.98 -5.44 -8.21
N ALA A 53 6.34 -4.55 -7.43
CA ALA A 53 6.12 -3.17 -7.85
C ALA A 53 7.43 -2.38 -7.99
N HIS A 54 8.34 -2.55 -7.03
CA HIS A 54 9.67 -1.95 -7.06
C HIS A 54 10.46 -2.35 -8.31
N GLN A 55 10.56 -3.65 -8.59
CA GLN A 55 11.26 -4.17 -9.77
C GLN A 55 10.64 -3.69 -11.08
N TRP A 56 9.31 -3.52 -11.13
CA TRP A 56 8.64 -2.95 -12.29
C TRP A 56 9.07 -1.51 -12.54
N CYS A 57 9.19 -0.70 -11.47
CA CYS A 57 9.64 0.69 -11.56
C CYS A 57 11.11 0.77 -12.02
N GLU A 58 12.00 -0.03 -11.41
CA GLU A 58 13.42 -0.06 -11.77
C GLU A 58 13.65 -0.46 -13.23
N ARG A 59 12.98 -1.51 -13.72
CA ARG A 59 13.10 -1.95 -15.12
C ARG A 59 12.64 -0.90 -16.14
N ARG A 60 11.77 0.02 -15.73
CA ARG A 60 11.28 1.12 -16.56
C ARG A 60 12.02 2.43 -16.34
N GLY A 61 13.00 2.47 -15.42
CA GLY A 61 13.79 3.65 -15.12
C GLY A 61 12.94 4.82 -14.60
N LEU A 62 11.92 4.54 -13.79
CA LEU A 62 11.13 5.61 -13.16
C LEU A 62 12.03 6.44 -12.23
N SER A 63 11.86 7.76 -12.29
CA SER A 63 12.54 8.72 -11.43
C SER A 63 11.92 8.78 -10.02
N ASP A 64 12.64 9.38 -9.07
CA ASP A 64 12.25 9.48 -7.64
C ASP A 64 10.91 10.23 -7.40
N ASP A 65 10.48 11.08 -8.33
CA ASP A 65 9.18 11.74 -8.29
C ASP A 65 8.03 10.80 -8.72
N ARG A 66 8.35 9.76 -9.49
CA ARG A 66 7.39 8.77 -10.03
C ARG A 66 7.44 7.43 -9.32
N HIS A 67 8.52 7.10 -8.63
CA HIS A 67 8.67 5.91 -7.80
C HIS A 67 9.02 6.30 -6.36
N ARG A 68 8.01 6.22 -5.49
CA ARG A 68 8.10 6.56 -4.07
C ARG A 68 8.30 5.29 -3.25
N CYS A 69 9.56 4.95 -2.99
CA CYS A 69 9.97 3.78 -2.22
C CYS A 69 10.19 4.12 -0.74
N HIS A 70 9.58 3.35 0.18
CA HIS A 70 9.66 3.59 1.63
C HIS A 70 10.24 2.40 2.40
N PRO A 71 11.56 2.21 2.37
CA PRO A 71 12.22 1.14 3.11
C PRO A 71 12.22 1.37 4.62
N VAL A 72 12.29 0.27 5.37
CA VAL A 72 12.50 0.28 6.82
C VAL A 72 13.81 -0.43 7.13
N ASP A 73 14.75 0.27 7.78
CA ASP A 73 15.95 -0.36 8.34
C ASP A 73 15.59 -1.11 9.62
N TRP A 74 15.14 -2.36 9.47
CA TRP A 74 14.76 -3.21 10.59
C TRP A 74 15.88 -3.42 11.63
N ARG A 75 17.15 -3.34 11.22
CA ARG A 75 18.29 -3.53 12.13
C ARG A 75 18.48 -2.28 12.98
N ALA A 76 18.42 -1.09 12.37
CA ALA A 76 18.46 0.17 13.10
C ALA A 76 17.27 0.30 14.07
N GLU A 77 16.07 -0.07 13.62
CA GLU A 77 14.85 -0.01 14.43
C GLU A 77 14.91 -0.92 15.68
N ARG A 78 15.41 -2.15 15.51
CA ARG A 78 15.63 -3.08 16.63
C ARG A 78 16.65 -2.56 17.64
N ARG A 79 17.64 -1.79 17.19
CA ARG A 79 18.65 -1.17 18.07
C ARG A 79 18.09 0.06 18.79
N ALA A 80 17.37 0.92 18.08
CA ALA A 80 16.87 2.18 18.61
C ALA A 80 15.69 2.01 19.58
N ARG A 81 14.75 1.10 19.25
CA ARG A 81 13.54 0.83 20.03
C ARG A 81 13.28 -0.67 20.17
N PRO A 82 14.10 -1.41 20.95
CA PRO A 82 14.05 -2.88 21.02
C PRO A 82 12.69 -3.45 21.47
N LYS A 83 11.88 -2.68 22.23
CA LYS A 83 10.54 -3.10 22.65
C LYS A 83 9.49 -2.89 21.55
N ASP A 84 9.63 -1.83 20.76
CA ASP A 84 8.58 -1.34 19.85
C ASP A 84 9.00 -1.32 18.37
N TRP A 85 10.13 -1.94 18.01
CA TRP A 85 10.67 -1.92 16.64
C TRP A 85 9.68 -2.41 15.57
N ARG A 86 8.70 -3.25 15.95
CA ARG A 86 7.66 -3.74 15.05
C ARG A 86 6.71 -2.63 14.58
N MET A 87 6.62 -1.53 15.34
CA MET A 87 5.83 -0.35 14.96
C MET A 87 6.42 0.38 13.76
N ALA A 88 7.69 0.15 13.41
CA ALA A 88 8.30 0.73 12.21
C ALA A 88 7.54 0.43 10.92
N GLY A 89 6.86 -0.73 10.83
CA GLY A 89 5.99 -1.06 9.69
C GLY A 89 4.74 -0.16 9.64
N PRO A 90 3.88 -0.18 10.66
CA PRO A 90 2.75 0.75 10.79
C PRO A 90 3.12 2.24 10.66
N ASP A 91 4.25 2.66 11.22
CA ASP A 91 4.73 4.06 11.09
C ASP A 91 5.05 4.38 9.63
N ARG A 92 5.74 3.46 8.93
CA ARG A 92 6.01 3.58 7.50
C ARG A 92 4.71 3.60 6.68
N ASN A 93 3.73 2.77 7.01
CA ASN A 93 2.42 2.77 6.35
C ASN A 93 1.75 4.14 6.46
N THR A 94 1.74 4.72 7.67
CA THR A 94 1.21 6.06 7.92
C THR A 94 1.97 7.12 7.13
N ARG A 95 3.30 7.04 7.10
CA ARG A 95 4.13 7.96 6.32
C ARG A 95 3.80 7.94 4.83
N MET A 96 3.72 6.76 4.22
CA MET A 96 3.34 6.61 2.80
C MET A 96 1.96 7.23 2.51
N LEU A 97 0.99 7.04 3.41
CA LEU A 97 -0.36 7.57 3.23
C LEU A 97 -0.39 9.10 3.35
N LEU A 98 0.21 9.66 4.41
CA LEU A 98 0.10 11.09 4.71
C LEU A 98 1.02 11.95 3.84
N GLN A 99 2.25 11.48 3.57
CA GLN A 99 3.22 12.25 2.81
C GLN A 99 2.99 12.14 1.31
N ASP A 100 2.69 10.94 0.79
CA ASP A 100 2.52 10.76 -0.65
C ASP A 100 1.07 10.84 -1.11
N ARG A 101 0.08 10.89 -0.21
CA ARG A 101 -1.34 11.14 -0.53
C ARG A 101 -1.86 10.33 -1.73
N PRO A 102 -1.81 8.99 -1.66
CA PRO A 102 -2.30 8.15 -2.74
C PRO A 102 -3.80 8.39 -2.97
N GLN A 103 -4.23 8.34 -4.23
CA GLN A 103 -5.64 8.40 -4.62
C GLN A 103 -6.26 7.00 -4.83
N LEU A 104 -5.43 5.96 -4.80
CA LEU A 104 -5.85 4.56 -4.87
C LEU A 104 -4.83 3.67 -4.14
N ILE A 105 -5.32 2.69 -3.40
CA ILE A 105 -4.51 1.59 -2.89
C ILE A 105 -4.86 0.31 -3.63
N VAL A 106 -3.84 -0.41 -4.12
CA VAL A 106 -3.98 -1.76 -4.65
C VAL A 106 -3.27 -2.73 -3.71
N ALA A 107 -4.06 -3.56 -3.03
CA ALA A 107 -3.60 -4.57 -2.09
C ALA A 107 -3.53 -5.95 -2.77
N PHE A 108 -2.38 -6.63 -2.70
CA PHE A 108 -2.18 -7.97 -3.25
C PHE A 108 -2.07 -8.98 -2.12
N HIS A 109 -3.10 -9.78 -1.90
CA HIS A 109 -3.11 -10.72 -0.78
C HIS A 109 -4.07 -11.88 -0.98
N ASP A 110 -3.54 -13.09 -0.98
CA ASP A 110 -4.24 -14.34 -1.28
C ASP A 110 -5.04 -14.88 -0.08
N HIS A 111 -4.53 -14.63 1.13
CA HIS A 111 -5.18 -14.98 2.39
C HIS A 111 -5.50 -13.72 3.22
N PHE A 112 -6.24 -12.77 2.64
CA PHE A 112 -6.47 -11.47 3.28
C PHE A 112 -7.34 -11.59 4.54
N VAL A 113 -6.80 -11.16 5.69
CA VAL A 113 -7.50 -11.18 6.98
C VAL A 113 -7.83 -9.75 7.43
N LEU A 114 -9.11 -9.48 7.71
CA LEU A 114 -9.62 -8.14 8.06
C LEU A 114 -9.19 -7.63 9.43
N ALA A 115 -8.70 -8.50 10.31
CA ALA A 115 -8.37 -8.14 11.70
C ALA A 115 -6.86 -8.03 11.98
N SER A 116 -5.99 -8.46 11.05
CA SER A 116 -4.55 -8.56 11.31
C SER A 116 -3.70 -8.44 10.04
N GLY A 117 -2.40 -8.19 10.24
CA GLY A 117 -1.41 -8.11 9.16
C GLY A 117 -1.22 -6.71 8.58
N GLY A 118 -0.04 -6.46 8.00
CA GLY A 118 0.38 -5.15 7.51
C GLY A 118 -0.44 -4.64 6.31
N THR A 119 -0.85 -5.54 5.40
CA THR A 119 -1.71 -5.16 4.26
C THR A 119 -3.10 -4.74 4.71
N SER A 120 -3.66 -5.45 5.69
CA SER A 120 -4.95 -5.13 6.30
C SER A 120 -4.90 -3.80 7.07
N ASP A 121 -3.78 -3.52 7.75
CA ASP A 121 -3.51 -2.22 8.38
C ASP A 121 -3.45 -1.08 7.35
N MET A 122 -2.69 -1.23 6.27
CA MET A 122 -2.64 -0.25 5.18
C MET A 122 -4.03 0.01 4.57
N ALA A 123 -4.76 -1.06 4.24
CA ALA A 123 -6.11 -0.95 3.70
C ALA A 123 -7.05 -0.16 4.62
N LEU A 124 -7.04 -0.47 5.93
CA LEU A 124 -7.86 0.24 6.91
C LEU A 124 -7.46 1.71 7.02
N ARG A 125 -6.16 2.03 7.06
CA ARG A 125 -5.69 3.43 7.11
C ARG A 125 -6.13 4.21 5.88
N GLY A 126 -6.02 3.61 4.69
CA GLY A 126 -6.49 4.22 3.45
C GLY A 126 -7.99 4.54 3.47
N LEU A 127 -8.81 3.55 3.84
CA LEU A 127 -10.27 3.75 3.93
C LEU A 127 -10.66 4.82 4.96
N LEU A 128 -9.96 4.91 6.08
CA LEU A 128 -10.17 5.95 7.10
C LEU A 128 -9.79 7.36 6.61
N ARG A 129 -8.97 7.46 5.56
CA ARG A 129 -8.62 8.71 4.87
C ARG A 129 -9.31 8.81 3.49
N GLU A 130 -10.41 8.08 3.31
CA GLU A 130 -11.25 8.11 2.11
C GLU A 130 -10.51 7.71 0.82
N VAL A 131 -9.37 7.04 0.93
CA VAL A 131 -8.65 6.48 -0.20
C VAL A 131 -9.26 5.12 -0.55
N PRO A 132 -9.78 4.92 -1.77
CA PRO A 132 -10.38 3.66 -2.17
C PRO A 132 -9.33 2.55 -2.24
N VAL A 133 -9.73 1.34 -1.86
CA VAL A 133 -8.84 0.18 -1.77
C VAL A 133 -9.36 -0.97 -2.61
N TRP A 134 -8.57 -1.40 -3.60
CA TRP A 134 -8.81 -2.59 -4.40
C TRP A 134 -7.98 -3.77 -3.88
N LEU A 135 -8.63 -4.87 -3.52
CA LEU A 135 -7.97 -6.12 -3.14
C LEU A 135 -7.91 -7.08 -4.34
N THR A 136 -6.69 -7.45 -4.72
CA THR A 136 -6.37 -8.49 -5.70
C THR A 136 -5.99 -9.78 -4.96
N PRO A 137 -6.81 -10.86 -5.03
CA PRO A 137 -6.62 -12.05 -4.21
C PRO A 137 -5.83 -13.17 -4.90
N GLY A 138 -5.53 -13.08 -6.19
CA GLY A 138 -4.90 -14.18 -6.91
C GLY A 138 -4.14 -13.79 -8.15
N GLU A 139 -3.78 -14.80 -8.93
CA GLU A 139 -3.01 -14.66 -10.18
C GLU A 139 -3.70 -13.79 -11.24
N ASN A 140 -5.03 -13.85 -11.33
CA ASN A 140 -5.79 -13.13 -12.33
C ASN A 140 -5.93 -11.63 -11.97
N PRO A 141 -5.31 -10.69 -12.71
CA PRO A 141 -5.35 -9.26 -12.41
C PRO A 141 -6.70 -8.60 -12.70
N LEU A 142 -7.68 -9.34 -13.23
CA LEU A 142 -9.06 -8.88 -13.42
C LEU A 142 -9.98 -9.28 -12.26
N VAL A 143 -9.51 -10.16 -11.38
CA VAL A 143 -10.28 -10.63 -10.23
C VAL A 143 -9.87 -9.81 -9.02
N GLY A 144 -10.86 -9.27 -8.33
CA GLY A 144 -10.65 -8.53 -7.09
C GLY A 144 -11.94 -7.93 -6.58
N ARG A 145 -11.83 -7.16 -5.50
CA ARG A 145 -12.97 -6.46 -4.90
C ARG A 145 -12.54 -5.16 -4.27
N TRP A 146 -13.44 -4.18 -4.27
CA TRP A 146 -13.32 -3.01 -3.42
C TRP A 146 -13.50 -3.42 -1.96
N LEU A 147 -12.64 -2.93 -1.09
CA LEU A 147 -12.83 -3.02 0.36
C LEU A 147 -13.63 -1.81 0.83
N THR A 148 -14.43 -2.03 1.87
CA THR A 148 -15.24 -0.99 2.50
C THR A 148 -14.99 -1.02 4.00
N LEU A 149 -15.19 0.13 4.65
CA LEU A 149 -14.81 0.33 6.07
C LEU A 149 -15.64 -0.57 7.01
N ASP A 150 -16.88 -0.89 6.65
CA ASP A 150 -17.79 -1.76 7.40
C ASP A 150 -17.31 -3.22 7.51
N LEU A 151 -16.38 -3.64 6.65
CA LEU A 151 -15.75 -4.96 6.77
C LEU A 151 -14.79 -5.06 7.96
N PHE A 152 -14.31 -3.94 8.50
CA PHE A 152 -13.29 -3.91 9.55
C PHE A 152 -13.93 -3.82 10.94
N PRO A 153 -13.39 -4.52 11.96
CA PRO A 153 -13.92 -4.42 13.32
C PRO A 153 -13.88 -3.00 13.87
N GLN A 154 -15.01 -2.50 14.39
CA GLN A 154 -15.17 -1.12 14.88
C GLN A 154 -14.06 -0.69 15.86
N GLN A 155 -13.77 -1.52 16.86
CA GLN A 155 -12.72 -1.24 17.86
C GLN A 155 -11.35 -1.03 17.22
N ARG A 156 -11.04 -1.77 16.15
CA ARG A 156 -9.78 -1.64 15.40
C ARG A 156 -9.79 -0.34 14.60
N SER A 157 -10.88 -0.05 13.91
CA SER A 157 -11.07 1.20 13.14
C SER A 157 -10.89 2.43 14.03
N ASP A 158 -11.48 2.44 15.24
CA ASP A 158 -11.36 3.56 16.17
C ASP A 158 -9.94 3.74 16.71
N ARG A 159 -9.21 2.64 16.95
CA ARG A 159 -7.80 2.70 17.34
C ARG A 159 -6.94 3.30 16.22
N VAL A 160 -7.08 2.78 15.00
CA VAL A 160 -6.28 3.26 13.85
C VAL A 160 -6.61 4.71 13.51
N ARG A 161 -7.88 5.13 13.65
CA ARG A 161 -8.26 6.54 13.49
C ARG A 161 -7.51 7.45 14.46
N ARG A 162 -7.48 7.10 15.75
CA ARG A 162 -6.70 7.86 16.75
C ARG A 162 -5.20 7.93 16.43
N GLU A 163 -4.63 6.83 15.94
CA GLU A 163 -3.22 6.81 15.51
C GLU A 163 -2.97 7.76 14.34
N LEU A 164 -3.87 7.80 13.35
CA LEU A 164 -3.76 8.72 12.21
C LEU A 164 -3.95 10.18 12.62
N ASP A 165 -4.93 10.47 13.48
CA ASP A 165 -5.18 11.84 13.95
C ASP A 165 -4.02 12.37 14.80
N ALA A 166 -3.38 11.49 15.60
CA ALA A 166 -2.17 11.84 16.32
C ALA A 166 -0.98 12.11 15.39
N ALA A 167 -0.88 11.40 14.27
CA ALA A 167 0.16 11.59 13.28
C ALA A 167 -0.01 12.89 12.45
N ASP A 168 -1.26 13.32 12.22
CA ASP A 168 -1.53 14.61 11.56
C ASP A 168 -1.24 15.82 12.46
N ALA A 169 -1.28 15.63 13.79
CA ALA A 169 -1.02 16.68 14.77
C ALA A 169 0.46 16.88 15.11
N ALA A 170 1.35 16.02 14.60
CA ALA A 170 2.78 15.99 14.88
C ALA A 170 3.62 16.63 13.77
#